data_AF-A0A7S6M6S6-F1
#
_entry.id   AF-A0A7S6M6S6-F1
#
_cell.length_a   1.000
_cell.length_b   1.000
_cell.length_c   1.000
_cell.angle_alpha   90.00
_cell.angle_beta   90.00
_cell.angle_gamma   90.00
#
_symmetry.space_group_name_H-M   'P 1'
#
loop_
_entity.id
_entity.type
_entity.pdbx_description
1 polymer ?
#
loop_
_entity_poly.entity_id
_entity_poly.type
_entity_poly.pdbx_seq_one_letter_code
_entity_poly.pdbx_strand_id
1 'polypeptide(L)'
;MKLAPVALVCAILTCFAARAQTAFVEMEFARAAELTQREQRPLLVCFHVPWSLACRHMAETTWAHPPLVEWQAKEFISIRVDAAEHRSLAERFRIDRTPAVLILTPDGRERDCILGYRDGRQMLAELRDSVAGRDAESRARPLVERGGPASAPARHRLAAILARSGREAEALEHLVWCYDEGLSINMVYAAAQRRMLVGDFAALARRHPPAADALAERRARAERALRAGDNSSEARNLALITRETGDAARLLTLFDALPPSAASRTLLVDAVFDELIRAGRYADLLRELKPTPVEHYRQQVQMARTGGGMACCSIHAPRGPAAAGGLMDRGAALLEALAAENRRDDARAVIASALSFEDNPQVRALLAAGTKRGGQPDWEQDVAREGGAKKPGAEEQPGPAQAPGGAKQAEGAPGE
;
A
#
# COMPACT_ATOMS: atom_id res chain seq x y z
N MET A 1 -25.11 40.60 -62.62
CA MET A 1 -25.69 40.17 -61.33
C MET A 1 -26.02 38.69 -61.38
N LYS A 2 -25.26 37.85 -60.67
CA LYS A 2 -25.73 36.86 -59.67
C LYS A 2 -24.52 36.04 -59.19
N LEU A 3 -24.50 35.84 -57.87
CA LEU A 3 -23.37 35.47 -57.01
C LEU A 3 -23.11 33.95 -56.94
N ALA A 4 -21.81 33.61 -56.84
CA ALA A 4 -21.13 32.68 -55.90
C ALA A 4 -21.64 31.21 -55.73
N PRO A 5 -20.84 30.21 -55.25
CA PRO A 5 -19.87 30.35 -54.14
C PRO A 5 -18.48 29.72 -54.33
N VAL A 6 -17.52 30.38 -53.66
CA VAL A 6 -16.18 29.91 -53.32
C VAL A 6 -16.30 28.88 -52.19
N ALA A 7 -15.74 27.68 -52.39
CA ALA A 7 -15.69 26.64 -51.37
C ALA A 7 -14.58 26.94 -50.34
N LEU A 8 -15.00 27.21 -49.11
CA LEU A 8 -14.18 27.34 -47.91
C LEU A 8 -13.71 25.94 -47.47
N VAL A 9 -12.43 25.62 -47.65
CA VAL A 9 -11.83 24.41 -47.07
C VAL A 9 -11.50 24.69 -45.60
N CYS A 10 -12.37 24.21 -44.70
CA CYS A 10 -12.09 24.15 -43.27
C CYS A 10 -11.01 23.11 -42.99
N ALA A 11 -9.80 23.57 -42.67
CA ALA A 11 -8.76 22.73 -42.10
C ALA A 11 -9.18 22.32 -40.68
N ILE A 12 -9.63 21.07 -40.52
CA ILE A 12 -9.87 20.45 -39.22
C ILE A 12 -8.50 20.19 -38.57
N LEU A 13 -8.06 21.13 -37.74
CA LEU A 13 -7.00 20.91 -36.75
C LEU A 13 -7.53 19.95 -35.69
N THR A 14 -7.42 18.65 -35.98
CA THR A 14 -7.63 17.60 -34.99
C THR A 14 -6.52 17.71 -33.96
N CYS A 15 -6.81 18.38 -32.84
CA CYS A 15 -5.96 18.38 -31.67
C CYS A 15 -5.99 16.95 -31.09
N PHE A 16 -5.13 16.07 -31.61
CA PHE A 16 -4.86 14.79 -30.97
C PHE A 16 -4.21 15.14 -29.64
N ALA A 17 -4.99 15.07 -28.56
CA ALA A 17 -4.41 15.03 -27.22
C ALA A 17 -3.42 13.87 -27.22
N ALA A 18 -2.13 14.19 -27.22
CA ALA A 18 -1.07 13.21 -27.10
C ALA A 18 -1.30 12.48 -25.78
N ARG A 19 -1.89 11.28 -25.85
CA ARG A 19 -1.85 10.35 -24.72
C ARG A 19 -0.37 10.20 -24.41
N ALA A 20 0.01 10.40 -23.14
CA ALA A 20 1.36 10.13 -22.69
C ALA A 20 1.74 8.72 -23.17
N GLN A 21 2.62 8.66 -24.17
CA GLN A 21 2.89 7.42 -24.87
C GLN A 21 3.77 6.59 -23.93
N THR A 22 3.24 5.51 -23.39
CA THR A 22 4.02 4.56 -22.60
C THR A 22 4.60 3.51 -23.54
N ALA A 23 5.80 3.01 -23.26
CA ALA A 23 6.38 1.90 -24.03
C ALA A 23 5.79 0.53 -23.65
N PHE A 24 4.88 0.47 -22.67
CA PHE A 24 4.18 -0.76 -22.29
C PHE A 24 3.08 -1.13 -23.27
N VAL A 25 3.01 -2.42 -23.58
CA VAL A 25 1.89 -3.03 -24.33
C VAL A 25 1.03 -3.85 -23.38
N GLU A 26 -0.29 -3.77 -23.54
CA GLU A 26 -1.24 -4.60 -22.80
C GLU A 26 -1.25 -6.00 -23.42
N MET A 27 -0.63 -6.96 -22.73
CA MET A 27 -0.42 -8.32 -23.24
C MET A 27 -0.15 -9.30 -22.10
N GLU A 28 -0.70 -10.51 -22.21
CA GLU A 28 -0.42 -11.61 -21.29
C GLU A 28 1.06 -12.02 -21.30
N PHE A 29 1.59 -12.40 -20.13
CA PHE A 29 3.00 -12.79 -19.96
C PHE A 29 3.44 -13.89 -20.94
N ALA A 30 2.62 -14.93 -21.12
CA ALA A 30 2.93 -16.05 -22.02
C ALA A 30 3.12 -15.57 -23.47
N ARG A 31 2.27 -14.64 -23.92
CA ARG A 31 2.35 -14.09 -25.27
C ARG A 31 3.55 -13.16 -25.43
N ALA A 32 3.87 -12.37 -24.41
CA ALA A 32 5.06 -11.53 -24.41
C ALA A 32 6.34 -12.36 -24.47
N ALA A 33 6.39 -13.50 -23.74
CA ALA A 33 7.51 -14.43 -23.77
C ALA A 33 7.71 -15.06 -25.17
N GLU A 34 6.64 -15.46 -25.85
CA GLU A 34 6.71 -15.94 -27.24
C GLU A 34 7.23 -14.87 -28.19
N LEU A 35 6.76 -13.62 -28.05
CA LEU A 35 7.18 -12.52 -28.91
C LEU A 35 8.66 -12.20 -28.71
N THR A 36 9.11 -12.17 -27.46
CA THR A 36 10.51 -11.97 -27.08
C THR A 36 11.43 -13.04 -27.66
N GLN A 37 11.00 -14.31 -27.71
CA GLN A 37 11.73 -15.39 -28.39
C GLN A 37 11.78 -15.19 -29.90
N ARG A 38 10.69 -14.76 -30.53
CA ARG A 38 10.63 -14.55 -32.00
C ARG A 38 11.46 -13.35 -32.44
N GLU A 39 11.38 -12.25 -31.73
CA GLU A 39 12.06 -10.99 -32.06
C GLU A 39 13.50 -10.93 -31.54
N GLN A 40 13.91 -11.88 -30.69
CA GLN A 40 15.21 -11.87 -30.00
C GLN A 40 15.43 -10.58 -29.18
N ARG A 41 14.35 -10.00 -28.65
CA ARG A 41 14.35 -8.76 -27.86
C ARG A 41 14.00 -9.06 -26.39
N PRO A 42 14.80 -8.61 -25.41
CA PRO A 42 14.52 -8.85 -23.99
C PRO A 42 13.13 -8.40 -23.55
N LEU A 43 12.57 -9.10 -22.57
CA LEU A 43 11.27 -8.79 -21.98
C LEU A 43 11.46 -8.00 -20.68
N LEU A 44 10.84 -6.83 -20.61
CA LEU A 44 10.76 -6.01 -19.40
C LEU A 44 9.37 -6.18 -18.78
N VAL A 45 9.31 -6.71 -17.57
CA VAL A 45 8.07 -6.93 -16.82
C VAL A 45 8.04 -6.00 -15.61
N CYS A 46 7.11 -5.06 -15.60
CA CYS A 46 6.85 -4.22 -14.43
C CYS A 46 5.75 -4.84 -13.57
N PHE A 47 6.12 -5.45 -12.45
CA PHE A 47 5.17 -5.92 -11.44
C PHE A 47 4.69 -4.73 -10.60
N HIS A 48 3.37 -4.57 -10.54
CA HIS A 48 2.72 -3.51 -9.76
C HIS A 48 1.50 -4.02 -9.01
N VAL A 49 0.95 -3.18 -8.15
CA VAL A 49 -0.40 -3.30 -7.59
C VAL A 49 -1.07 -1.92 -7.58
N PRO A 50 -2.37 -1.81 -7.84
CA PRO A 50 -3.04 -0.52 -8.06
C PRO A 50 -3.12 0.35 -6.80
N TRP A 51 -3.05 -0.26 -5.62
CA TRP A 51 -3.07 0.46 -4.33
C TRP A 51 -1.70 0.95 -3.87
N SER A 52 -0.61 0.57 -4.53
CA SER A 52 0.73 1.00 -4.11
C SER A 52 0.98 2.43 -4.56
N LEU A 53 1.21 3.33 -3.59
CA LEU A 53 1.57 4.72 -3.87
C LEU A 53 2.84 4.82 -4.72
N ALA A 54 3.85 4.00 -4.42
CA ALA A 54 5.09 3.94 -5.19
C ALA A 54 4.84 3.48 -6.63
N CYS A 55 3.96 2.50 -6.86
CA CYS A 55 3.59 2.06 -8.21
C CYS A 55 2.87 3.16 -8.99
N ARG A 56 1.86 3.82 -8.39
CA ARG A 56 1.15 4.94 -9.04
C ARG A 56 2.10 6.08 -9.38
N HIS A 57 2.94 6.48 -8.43
CA HIS A 57 3.92 7.53 -8.64
C HIS A 57 4.90 7.18 -9.76
N MET A 58 5.36 5.93 -9.83
CA MET A 58 6.22 5.44 -10.90
C MET A 58 5.51 5.43 -12.27
N ALA A 59 4.22 5.10 -12.31
CA ALA A 59 3.41 5.18 -13.52
C ALA A 59 3.25 6.62 -14.03
N GLU A 60 3.06 7.58 -13.12
CA GLU A 60 2.87 9.00 -13.45
C GLU A 60 4.18 9.73 -13.79
N THR A 61 5.32 9.29 -13.23
CA THR A 61 6.59 10.01 -13.35
C THR A 61 7.64 9.24 -14.14
N THR A 62 8.01 8.06 -13.68
CA THR A 62 9.09 7.23 -14.27
C THR A 62 8.72 6.80 -15.67
N TRP A 63 7.57 6.15 -15.83
CA TRP A 63 7.11 5.61 -17.11
C TRP A 63 6.58 6.68 -18.08
N ALA A 64 6.52 7.94 -17.65
CA ALA A 64 6.23 9.11 -18.47
C ALA A 64 7.49 9.92 -18.85
N HIS A 65 8.68 9.52 -18.40
CA HIS A 65 9.93 10.23 -18.70
C HIS A 65 10.36 10.00 -20.16
N PRO A 66 10.34 11.01 -21.04
CA PRO A 66 10.46 10.80 -22.49
C PRO A 66 11.75 10.07 -22.92
N PRO A 67 12.95 10.40 -22.40
CA PRO A 67 14.17 9.66 -22.74
C PRO A 67 14.12 8.18 -22.35
N LEU A 68 13.36 7.84 -21.30
CA LEU A 68 13.18 6.44 -20.90
C LEU A 68 12.23 5.75 -21.87
N VAL A 69 11.07 6.35 -22.16
CA VAL A 69 10.06 5.78 -23.07
C VAL A 69 10.65 5.48 -24.45
N GLU A 70 11.34 6.45 -25.05
CA GLU A 70 11.91 6.31 -26.40
C GLU A 70 12.95 5.20 -26.48
N TRP A 71 13.79 5.09 -25.44
CA TRP A 71 14.82 4.06 -25.38
C TRP A 71 14.23 2.69 -25.06
N GLN A 72 13.31 2.62 -24.09
CA GLN A 72 12.61 1.40 -23.69
C GLN A 72 11.86 0.76 -24.88
N ALA A 73 11.16 1.56 -25.69
CA ALA A 73 10.39 1.07 -26.84
C ALA A 73 11.26 0.40 -27.91
N LYS A 74 12.53 0.81 -28.03
CA LYS A 74 13.50 0.22 -28.98
C LYS A 74 14.08 -1.08 -28.42
N GLU A 75 14.52 -1.05 -27.17
CA GLU A 75 15.28 -2.14 -26.57
C GLU A 75 14.44 -3.32 -26.08
N PHE A 76 13.22 -3.05 -25.59
CA PHE A 76 12.42 -4.06 -24.87
C PHE A 76 11.04 -4.27 -25.48
N ILE A 77 10.55 -5.52 -25.38
CA ILE A 77 9.12 -5.76 -25.28
C ILE A 77 8.75 -5.54 -23.81
N SER A 78 7.84 -4.61 -23.53
CA SER A 78 7.53 -4.19 -22.16
C SER A 78 6.08 -4.46 -21.80
N ILE A 79 5.85 -5.17 -20.68
CA ILE A 79 4.51 -5.43 -20.15
C ILE A 79 4.40 -5.01 -18.68
N ARG A 80 3.17 -4.78 -18.24
CA ARG A 80 2.83 -4.59 -16.83
C ARG A 80 2.05 -5.80 -16.33
N VAL A 81 2.30 -6.20 -15.09
CA VAL A 81 1.62 -7.33 -14.46
C VAL A 81 1.13 -6.90 -13.09
N ASP A 82 -0.16 -7.10 -12.83
CA ASP A 82 -0.69 -7.01 -11.48
C ASP A 82 -0.21 -8.22 -10.66
N ALA A 83 0.68 -7.99 -9.70
CA ALA A 83 1.27 -9.06 -8.90
C ALA A 83 0.26 -9.76 -7.97
N ALA A 84 -0.84 -9.09 -7.63
CA ALA A 84 -1.86 -9.64 -6.74
C ALA A 84 -2.87 -10.52 -7.49
N GLU A 85 -3.17 -10.20 -8.75
CA GLU A 85 -3.98 -11.03 -9.64
C GLU A 85 -3.17 -12.22 -10.20
N HIS A 86 -1.88 -12.02 -10.46
CA HIS A 86 -0.98 -13.05 -11.03
C HIS A 86 0.04 -13.59 -10.01
N ARG A 87 -0.45 -14.06 -8.84
CA ARG A 87 0.42 -14.50 -7.72
C ARG A 87 1.42 -15.58 -8.10
N SER A 88 0.99 -16.61 -8.83
CA SER A 88 1.88 -17.70 -9.24
C SER A 88 3.02 -17.23 -10.15
N LEU A 89 2.79 -16.18 -10.95
CA LEU A 89 3.83 -15.57 -11.77
C LEU A 89 4.81 -14.75 -10.91
N ALA A 90 4.29 -13.97 -9.96
CA ALA A 90 5.12 -13.26 -8.99
C ALA A 90 5.99 -14.23 -8.16
N GLU A 91 5.42 -15.33 -7.67
CA GLU A 91 6.12 -16.39 -6.94
C GLU A 91 7.20 -17.07 -7.79
N ARG A 92 6.90 -17.39 -9.06
CA ARG A 92 7.86 -17.96 -10.02
C ARG A 92 9.14 -17.11 -10.13
N PHE A 93 8.99 -15.78 -10.14
CA PHE A 93 10.11 -14.83 -10.21
C PHE A 93 10.52 -14.25 -8.84
N ARG A 94 10.04 -14.86 -7.75
CA ARG A 94 10.34 -14.49 -6.35
C ARG A 94 10.04 -13.02 -6.03
N ILE A 95 9.08 -12.40 -6.71
CA ILE A 95 8.69 -11.01 -6.52
C ILE A 95 7.85 -10.95 -5.24
N ASP A 96 8.41 -10.38 -4.18
CA ASP A 96 7.74 -10.26 -2.86
C ASP A 96 7.28 -8.84 -2.54
N ARG A 97 7.68 -7.88 -3.38
CA ARG A 97 7.41 -6.45 -3.23
C ARG A 97 7.20 -5.75 -4.56
N THR A 98 6.47 -4.64 -4.53
CA THR A 98 6.20 -3.78 -5.70
C THR A 98 6.48 -2.30 -5.40
N PRO A 99 6.86 -1.50 -6.41
CA PRO A 99 7.13 -1.91 -7.79
C PRO A 99 8.40 -2.77 -7.89
N ALA A 100 8.42 -3.68 -8.86
CA ALA A 100 9.61 -4.45 -9.24
C ALA A 100 9.68 -4.54 -10.77
N VAL A 101 10.85 -4.29 -11.34
CA VAL A 101 11.10 -4.36 -12.78
C VAL A 101 12.02 -5.53 -13.05
N LEU A 102 11.47 -6.59 -13.62
CA LEU A 102 12.17 -7.80 -14.00
C LEU A 102 12.59 -7.69 -15.48
N ILE A 103 13.84 -8.00 -15.76
CA ILE A 103 14.36 -8.10 -17.12
C ILE A 103 14.66 -9.56 -17.42
N LEU A 104 14.04 -10.10 -18.47
CA LEU A 104 14.25 -11.44 -18.96
C LEU A 104 14.97 -11.43 -20.31
N THR A 105 15.92 -12.34 -20.49
CA THR A 105 16.53 -12.64 -21.79
C THR A 105 15.51 -13.30 -22.73
N PRO A 106 15.79 -13.35 -24.05
CA PRO A 106 14.90 -14.02 -25.00
C PRO A 106 14.56 -15.47 -24.68
N ASP A 107 15.48 -16.22 -24.08
CA ASP A 107 15.27 -17.60 -23.62
C ASP A 107 14.52 -17.70 -22.28
N GLY A 108 14.07 -16.58 -21.71
CA GLY A 108 13.24 -16.52 -20.51
C GLY A 108 14.02 -16.60 -19.19
N ARG A 109 15.35 -16.50 -19.20
CA ARG A 109 16.16 -16.42 -17.97
C ARG A 109 16.12 -15.01 -17.37
N GLU A 110 16.17 -14.94 -16.05
CA GLU A 110 16.32 -13.66 -15.34
C GLU A 110 17.70 -13.06 -15.64
N ARG A 111 17.69 -11.88 -16.24
CA ARG A 111 18.89 -11.07 -16.47
C ARG A 111 19.16 -10.15 -15.30
N ASP A 112 18.10 -9.51 -14.80
CA ASP A 112 18.21 -8.49 -13.76
C ASP A 112 16.83 -8.24 -13.12
N CYS A 113 16.83 -7.71 -11.90
CA CYS A 113 15.63 -7.32 -11.18
C CYS A 113 15.85 -6.04 -10.38
N ILE A 114 15.19 -4.95 -10.78
CA ILE A 114 15.24 -3.66 -10.12
C ILE A 114 14.09 -3.60 -9.10
N LEU A 115 14.44 -3.59 -7.82
CA LEU A 115 13.47 -3.54 -6.72
C LEU A 115 13.19 -2.10 -6.26
N GLY A 116 11.90 -1.81 -6.08
CA GLY A 116 11.40 -0.56 -5.54
C GLY A 116 11.36 0.59 -6.54
N TYR A 117 10.87 1.74 -6.07
CA TYR A 117 10.75 2.96 -6.88
C TYR A 117 12.10 3.43 -7.42
N ARG A 118 12.08 3.97 -8.65
CA ARG A 118 13.15 4.76 -9.28
C ARG A 118 12.51 5.90 -10.04
N ASP A 119 13.14 7.07 -10.04
CA ASP A 119 12.75 8.12 -10.99
C ASP A 119 13.12 7.75 -12.43
N GLY A 120 12.62 8.50 -13.41
CA GLY A 120 12.84 8.23 -14.83
C GLY A 120 14.31 8.21 -15.28
N ARG A 121 15.18 9.03 -14.66
CA ARG A 121 16.62 9.04 -14.98
C ARG A 121 17.33 7.85 -14.38
N GLN A 122 17.02 7.53 -13.11
CA GLN A 122 17.56 6.36 -12.43
C GLN A 122 17.17 5.06 -13.15
N MET A 123 15.90 4.92 -13.52
CA MET A 123 15.42 3.74 -14.24
C MET A 123 16.11 3.58 -15.59
N LEU A 124 16.24 4.66 -16.38
CA LEU A 124 16.97 4.61 -17.65
C LEU A 124 18.43 4.19 -17.47
N ALA A 125 19.11 4.73 -16.46
CA ALA A 125 20.49 4.35 -16.16
C ALA A 125 20.62 2.87 -15.77
N GLU A 126 19.77 2.38 -14.86
CA GLU A 126 19.82 0.98 -14.41
C GLU A 126 19.44 -0.02 -15.52
N LEU A 127 18.49 0.32 -16.40
CA LEU A 127 18.18 -0.53 -17.54
C LEU A 127 19.33 -0.57 -18.58
N ARG A 128 19.99 0.57 -18.83
CA ARG A 128 21.20 0.60 -19.69
C ARG A 128 22.33 -0.23 -19.11
N ASP A 129 22.55 -0.13 -17.81
CA ASP A 129 23.51 -0.97 -17.09
C ASP A 129 23.17 -2.45 -17.23
N SER A 130 21.90 -2.81 -17.06
CA SER A 130 21.41 -4.17 -17.25
C SER A 130 21.75 -4.67 -18.65
N VAL A 131 21.42 -3.90 -19.71
CA VAL A 131 21.74 -4.19 -21.12
C VAL A 131 23.25 -4.29 -21.37
N ALA A 132 24.07 -3.53 -20.62
CA ALA A 132 25.52 -3.60 -20.66
C ALA A 132 26.13 -4.76 -19.84
N GLY A 133 25.29 -5.58 -19.18
CA GLY A 133 25.73 -6.74 -18.40
C GLY A 133 26.07 -6.43 -16.94
N ARG A 134 25.76 -5.22 -16.46
CA ARG A 134 25.82 -4.86 -15.04
C ARG A 134 24.46 -5.04 -14.40
N ASP A 135 24.27 -6.16 -13.69
CA ASP A 135 23.06 -6.49 -12.93
C ASP A 135 22.88 -5.68 -11.64
N ALA A 136 21.77 -5.89 -10.92
CA ALA A 136 21.48 -5.18 -9.67
C ALA A 136 22.55 -5.36 -8.59
N GLU A 137 23.17 -6.54 -8.48
CA GLU A 137 24.21 -6.80 -7.48
C GLU A 137 25.49 -6.01 -7.78
N SER A 138 25.97 -6.08 -9.02
CA SER A 138 27.16 -5.35 -9.48
C SER A 138 26.98 -3.84 -9.43
N ARG A 139 25.74 -3.33 -9.57
CA ARG A 139 25.41 -1.92 -9.31
C ARG A 139 25.42 -1.57 -7.82
N ALA A 140 24.95 -2.46 -6.95
CA ALA A 140 24.79 -2.18 -5.52
C ALA A 140 26.10 -2.28 -4.73
N ARG A 141 26.95 -3.28 -4.99
CA ARG A 141 28.19 -3.52 -4.23
C ARG A 141 29.11 -2.29 -4.14
N PRO A 142 29.42 -1.59 -5.25
CA PRO A 142 30.33 -0.45 -5.19
C PRO A 142 29.74 0.75 -4.44
N LEU A 143 28.40 0.85 -4.32
CA LEU A 143 27.73 1.87 -3.52
C LEU A 143 27.81 1.55 -2.03
N VAL A 144 27.82 0.27 -1.67
CA VAL A 144 28.00 -0.20 -0.29
C VAL A 144 29.43 0.04 0.17
N GLU A 145 30.42 -0.30 -0.66
CA GLU A 145 31.84 -0.16 -0.34
C GLU A 145 32.27 1.31 -0.19
N ARG A 146 31.80 2.18 -1.09
CA ARG A 146 32.17 3.62 -1.09
C ARG A 146 31.33 4.47 -0.14
N GLY A 147 30.14 4.01 0.22
CA GLY A 147 29.11 4.86 0.83
C GLY A 147 29.21 5.03 2.34
N GLY A 148 30.11 4.33 3.04
CA GLY A 148 30.23 4.40 4.50
C GLY A 148 28.85 4.31 5.19
N PRO A 149 28.55 5.15 6.20
CA PRO A 149 27.22 5.18 6.82
C PRO A 149 26.05 5.60 5.92
N ALA A 150 26.30 6.40 4.88
CA ALA A 150 25.27 6.81 3.91
C ALA A 150 24.81 5.65 3.00
N SER A 151 25.48 4.50 3.06
CA SER A 151 25.18 3.32 2.25
C SER A 151 23.93 2.55 2.68
N ALA A 152 23.21 2.94 3.75
CA ALA A 152 22.06 2.20 4.27
C ALA A 152 21.00 1.83 3.19
N PRO A 153 20.58 2.74 2.28
CA PRO A 153 19.65 2.38 1.22
C PRO A 153 20.24 1.41 0.18
N ALA A 154 21.55 1.44 -0.05
CA ALA A 154 22.24 0.53 -0.96
C ALA A 154 22.42 -0.85 -0.33
N ARG A 155 22.80 -0.91 0.95
CA ARG A 155 22.91 -2.15 1.74
C ARG A 155 21.58 -2.88 1.84
N HIS A 156 20.51 -2.15 2.12
CA HIS A 156 19.17 -2.74 2.19
C HIS A 156 18.73 -3.32 0.84
N ARG A 157 19.01 -2.62 -0.26
CA ARG A 157 18.77 -3.15 -1.62
C ARG A 157 19.62 -4.38 -1.90
N LEU A 158 20.90 -4.37 -1.55
CA LEU A 158 21.80 -5.51 -1.70
C LEU A 158 21.31 -6.72 -0.90
N ALA A 159 20.84 -6.51 0.33
CA ALA A 159 20.25 -7.57 1.13
C ALA A 159 19.06 -8.24 0.43
N ALA A 160 18.15 -7.46 -0.15
CA ALA A 160 17.01 -7.99 -0.90
C ALA A 160 17.44 -8.78 -2.15
N ILE A 161 18.47 -8.31 -2.87
CA ILE A 161 19.04 -9.01 -4.03
C ILE A 161 19.66 -10.35 -3.60
N LEU A 162 20.49 -10.35 -2.55
CA LEU A 162 21.14 -11.55 -2.01
C LEU A 162 20.12 -12.57 -1.51
N ALA A 163 19.08 -12.12 -0.80
CA ALA A 163 17.99 -12.99 -0.34
C ALA A 163 17.24 -13.65 -1.51
N ARG A 164 16.93 -12.89 -2.57
CA ARG A 164 16.32 -13.44 -3.80
C ARG A 164 17.20 -14.50 -4.47
N SER A 165 18.51 -14.32 -4.42
CA SER A 165 19.51 -15.24 -4.99
C SER A 165 19.81 -16.46 -4.10
N GLY A 166 19.18 -16.60 -2.93
CA GLY A 166 19.43 -17.71 -2.01
C GLY A 166 20.76 -17.61 -1.25
N ARG A 167 21.23 -16.37 -1.02
CA ARG A 167 22.42 -16.06 -0.20
C ARG A 167 21.97 -15.43 1.11
N GLU A 168 21.16 -16.18 1.87
CA GLU A 168 20.46 -15.64 3.03
C GLU A 168 21.40 -15.16 4.15
N ALA A 169 22.55 -15.82 4.36
CA ALA A 169 23.52 -15.42 5.38
C ALA A 169 24.10 -14.02 5.11
N GLU A 170 24.55 -13.76 3.88
CA GLU A 170 25.07 -12.44 3.50
C GLU A 170 23.97 -11.37 3.48
N ALA A 171 22.75 -11.75 3.07
CA ALA A 171 21.60 -10.86 3.16
C ALA A 171 21.36 -10.44 4.63
N LEU A 172 21.43 -11.39 5.56
CA LEU A 172 21.26 -11.13 6.99
C LEU A 172 22.31 -10.15 7.53
N GLU A 173 23.59 -10.29 7.15
CA GLU A 173 24.64 -9.36 7.56
C GLU A 173 24.30 -7.91 7.19
N HIS A 174 23.79 -7.69 5.97
CA HIS A 174 23.36 -6.36 5.53
C HIS A 174 22.12 -5.87 6.26
N LEU A 175 21.13 -6.73 6.53
CA LEU A 175 19.92 -6.35 7.30
C LEU A 175 20.27 -5.97 8.74
N VAL A 176 21.14 -6.75 9.39
CA VAL A 176 21.70 -6.50 10.72
C VAL A 176 22.36 -5.13 10.76
N TRP A 177 23.27 -4.85 9.84
CA TRP A 177 23.92 -3.55 9.76
C TRP A 177 22.92 -2.41 9.52
N CYS A 178 21.97 -2.60 8.60
CA CYS A 178 20.93 -1.60 8.31
C CYS A 178 20.10 -1.28 9.54
N TYR A 179 19.86 -2.26 10.41
CA TYR A 179 19.09 -2.07 11.64
C TYR A 179 19.90 -1.36 12.71
N ASP A 180 21.10 -1.86 13.00
CA ASP A 180 21.87 -1.42 14.15
C ASP A 180 22.55 -0.06 13.89
N GLU A 181 23.05 0.14 12.66
CA GLU A 181 23.78 1.34 12.24
C GLU A 181 22.95 2.21 11.29
N GLY A 182 22.27 1.59 10.32
CA GLY A 182 21.54 2.34 9.29
C GLY A 182 20.40 3.18 9.85
N LEU A 183 19.64 2.64 10.82
CA LEU A 183 18.53 3.35 11.46
C LEU A 183 18.98 4.50 12.37
N SER A 184 20.20 4.45 12.91
CA SER A 184 20.72 5.49 13.80
C SER A 184 21.38 6.63 13.03
N ILE A 185 22.05 6.35 11.92
CA ILE A 185 22.86 7.34 11.20
C ILE A 185 22.06 8.10 10.13
N ASN A 186 21.01 7.50 9.57
CA ASN A 186 20.23 8.13 8.49
C ASN A 186 18.75 8.25 8.86
N MET A 187 18.34 9.43 9.33
CA MET A 187 16.96 9.69 9.75
C MET A 187 15.93 9.54 8.62
N VAL A 188 16.30 9.86 7.37
CA VAL A 188 15.40 9.74 6.20
C VAL A 188 15.20 8.27 5.88
N TYR A 189 16.28 7.49 5.89
CA TYR A 189 16.22 6.03 5.76
C TYR A 189 15.39 5.41 6.90
N ALA A 190 15.62 5.81 8.14
CA ALA A 190 14.88 5.30 9.29
C ALA A 190 13.37 5.63 9.20
N ALA A 191 13.01 6.82 8.74
CA ALA A 191 11.61 7.22 8.55
C ALA A 191 10.94 6.41 7.43
N ALA A 192 11.62 6.19 6.32
CA ALA A 192 11.05 5.55 5.14
C ALA A 192 11.10 4.01 5.19
N GLN A 193 12.17 3.43 5.74
CA GLN A 193 12.52 2.02 5.53
C GLN A 193 12.45 1.16 6.79
N ARG A 194 12.33 1.73 8.01
CA ARG A 194 12.29 0.94 9.26
C ARG A 194 11.26 -0.19 9.21
N ARG A 195 10.05 0.10 8.75
CA ARG A 195 8.99 -0.92 8.60
C ARG A 195 9.39 -2.00 7.59
N MET A 196 9.98 -1.60 6.46
CA MET A 196 10.38 -2.56 5.44
C MET A 196 11.55 -3.43 5.88
N LEU A 197 12.49 -2.85 6.63
CA LEU A 197 13.61 -3.58 7.20
C LEU A 197 13.13 -4.69 8.15
N VAL A 198 12.21 -4.39 9.08
CA VAL A 198 11.66 -5.42 9.98
C VAL A 198 10.89 -6.50 9.21
N GLY A 199 10.11 -6.11 8.20
CA GLY A 199 9.44 -7.06 7.31
C GLY A 199 10.42 -7.96 6.54
N ASP A 200 11.58 -7.44 6.14
CA ASP A 200 12.62 -8.20 5.44
C ASP A 200 13.31 -9.20 6.37
N PHE A 201 13.53 -8.85 7.64
CA PHE A 201 13.96 -9.82 8.67
C PHE A 201 12.96 -10.96 8.81
N ALA A 202 11.66 -10.63 8.99
CA ALA A 202 10.61 -11.62 9.15
C ALA A 202 10.45 -12.50 7.91
N ALA A 203 10.62 -11.93 6.71
CA ALA A 203 10.61 -12.67 5.46
C ALA A 203 11.80 -13.62 5.33
N LEU A 204 13.00 -13.16 5.66
CA LEU A 204 14.21 -13.96 5.64
C LEU A 204 14.14 -15.10 6.67
N ALA A 205 13.58 -14.84 7.86
CA ALA A 205 13.41 -15.82 8.94
C ALA A 205 12.60 -17.06 8.53
N ARG A 206 11.68 -16.95 7.57
CA ARG A 206 10.92 -18.11 7.06
C ARG A 206 11.80 -19.13 6.33
N ARG A 207 12.98 -18.72 5.86
CA ARG A 207 13.91 -19.55 5.06
C ARG A 207 15.27 -19.71 5.73
N HIS A 208 15.62 -18.81 6.64
CA HIS A 208 16.91 -18.74 7.29
C HIS A 208 16.74 -18.46 8.80
N PRO A 209 16.69 -19.51 9.65
CA PRO A 209 16.45 -19.38 11.09
C PRO A 209 17.32 -18.34 11.84
N PRO A 210 18.62 -18.14 11.52
CA PRO A 210 19.42 -17.10 12.17
C PRO A 210 18.86 -15.67 12.05
N ALA A 211 18.03 -15.40 11.04
CA ALA A 211 17.35 -14.11 10.93
C ALA A 211 16.29 -13.92 12.03
N ALA A 212 15.63 -15.00 12.48
CA ALA A 212 14.72 -14.95 13.62
C ALA A 212 15.47 -14.66 14.93
N ASP A 213 16.62 -15.32 15.13
CA ASP A 213 17.48 -15.10 16.29
C ASP A 213 17.99 -13.65 16.35
N ALA A 214 18.44 -13.13 15.21
CA ALA A 214 18.84 -11.73 15.07
C ALA A 214 17.70 -10.76 15.43
N LEU A 215 16.47 -11.04 15.00
CA LEU A 215 15.31 -10.20 15.34
C LEU A 215 14.96 -10.30 16.84
N ALA A 216 15.09 -11.50 17.42
CA ALA A 216 14.86 -11.74 18.85
C ALA A 216 15.87 -11.01 19.73
N GLU A 217 17.14 -10.93 19.33
CA GLU A 217 18.18 -10.16 20.01
C GLU A 217 17.84 -8.66 20.02
N ARG A 218 17.43 -8.11 18.87
CA ARG A 218 17.04 -6.70 18.73
C ARG A 218 15.80 -6.35 19.55
N ARG A 219 14.81 -7.26 19.59
CA ARG A 219 13.69 -7.16 20.52
C ARG A 219 14.19 -7.09 21.97
N ALA A 220 15.03 -8.02 22.40
CA ALA A 220 15.54 -8.04 23.78
C ALA A 220 16.32 -6.76 24.13
N ARG A 221 17.08 -6.21 23.18
CA ARG A 221 17.76 -4.91 23.33
C ARG A 221 16.76 -3.77 23.48
N ALA A 222 15.74 -3.68 22.63
CA ALA A 222 14.71 -2.66 22.70
C ALA A 222 13.93 -2.72 24.02
N GLU A 223 13.56 -3.93 24.47
CA GLU A 223 12.91 -4.14 25.78
C GLU A 223 13.79 -3.67 26.94
N ARG A 224 15.09 -3.99 26.95
CA ARG A 224 16.03 -3.49 27.97
C ARG A 224 16.14 -1.98 27.96
N ALA A 225 16.24 -1.37 26.78
CA ALA A 225 16.32 0.08 26.63
C ALA A 225 15.07 0.78 27.20
N LEU A 226 13.88 0.25 26.88
CA LEU A 226 12.61 0.79 27.36
C LEU A 226 12.40 0.63 28.87
N ARG A 227 12.96 -0.43 29.47
CA ARG A 227 12.97 -0.60 30.93
C ARG A 227 13.93 0.37 31.62
N ALA A 228 15.03 0.74 30.96
CA ALA A 228 16.02 1.66 31.50
C ALA A 228 15.56 3.14 31.41
N GLY A 229 14.75 3.48 30.41
CA GLY A 229 14.21 4.82 30.24
C GLY A 229 13.31 4.94 29.02
N ASP A 230 12.65 6.09 28.88
CA ASP A 230 11.78 6.37 27.74
C ASP A 230 12.61 6.49 26.45
N ASN A 231 12.38 5.60 25.48
CA ASN A 231 13.10 5.57 24.21
C ASN A 231 12.14 5.38 23.04
N SER A 232 11.73 6.50 22.44
CA SER A 232 10.76 6.50 21.34
C SER A 232 11.26 5.80 20.06
N SER A 233 12.56 5.71 19.83
CA SER A 233 13.08 4.98 18.66
C SER A 233 12.90 3.48 18.85
N GLU A 234 13.32 2.98 20.03
CA GLU A 234 13.21 1.55 20.36
C GLU A 234 11.75 1.12 20.57
N ALA A 235 10.86 2.00 21.04
CA ALA A 235 9.42 1.74 21.07
C ALA A 235 8.84 1.49 19.67
N ARG A 236 9.18 2.33 18.68
CA ARG A 236 8.74 2.13 17.29
C ARG A 236 9.27 0.84 16.68
N ASN A 237 10.54 0.54 16.95
CA ASN A 237 11.18 -0.70 16.54
C ASN A 237 10.45 -1.92 17.12
N LEU A 238 10.20 -1.93 18.43
CA LEU A 238 9.57 -3.03 19.14
C LEU A 238 8.11 -3.23 18.72
N ALA A 239 7.35 -2.16 18.50
CA ALA A 239 6.00 -2.25 17.97
C ALA A 239 5.97 -2.95 16.60
N LEU A 240 6.92 -2.63 15.71
CA LEU A 240 7.02 -3.27 14.40
C LEU A 240 7.43 -4.74 14.52
N ILE A 241 8.43 -5.07 15.34
CA ILE A 241 8.85 -6.47 15.56
C ILE A 241 7.67 -7.29 16.08
N THR A 242 6.95 -6.78 17.08
CA THR A 242 5.81 -7.48 17.68
C THR A 242 4.72 -7.76 16.67
N ARG A 243 4.44 -6.82 15.76
CA ARG A 243 3.46 -7.01 14.69
C ARG A 243 3.85 -8.11 13.71
N GLU A 244 5.15 -8.26 13.42
CA GLU A 244 5.63 -9.29 12.49
C GLU A 244 5.81 -10.66 13.16
N THR A 245 6.13 -10.71 14.47
CA THR A 245 6.37 -11.99 15.18
C THR A 245 5.17 -12.51 15.97
N GLY A 246 4.18 -11.67 16.28
CA GLY A 246 2.94 -12.08 16.97
C GLY A 246 2.99 -12.10 18.50
N ASP A 247 3.99 -11.48 19.13
CA ASP A 247 4.22 -11.58 20.59
C ASP A 247 3.54 -10.46 21.42
N ALA A 248 2.27 -10.15 21.11
CA ALA A 248 1.56 -9.00 21.71
C ALA A 248 1.38 -9.11 23.23
N ALA A 249 1.15 -10.31 23.78
CA ALA A 249 1.04 -10.52 25.22
C ALA A 249 2.33 -10.19 25.99
N ARG A 250 3.49 -10.54 25.40
CA ARG A 250 4.81 -10.16 25.95
C ARG A 250 4.99 -8.65 25.92
N LEU A 251 4.58 -8.00 24.82
CA LEU A 251 4.63 -6.54 24.70
C LEU A 251 3.71 -5.87 25.72
N LEU A 252 2.52 -6.40 25.98
CA LEU A 252 1.60 -5.86 27.00
C LEU A 252 2.24 -5.88 28.39
N THR A 253 2.96 -6.96 28.74
CA THR A 253 3.69 -7.04 30.01
C THR A 253 4.76 -5.96 30.13
N LEU A 254 5.48 -5.65 29.04
CA LEU A 254 6.43 -4.52 29.04
C LEU A 254 5.68 -3.20 29.16
N PHE A 255 4.63 -3.01 28.36
CA PHE A 255 3.82 -1.80 28.34
C PHE A 255 3.32 -1.42 29.74
N ASP A 256 2.86 -2.40 30.52
CA ASP A 256 2.42 -2.20 31.91
C ASP A 256 3.53 -1.80 32.87
N ALA A 257 4.77 -2.22 32.61
CA ALA A 257 5.93 -1.82 33.39
C ALA A 257 6.43 -0.40 33.05
N LEU A 258 5.97 0.21 31.95
CA LEU A 258 6.39 1.56 31.55
C LEU A 258 5.59 2.64 32.33
N PRO A 259 6.24 3.77 32.70
CA PRO A 259 5.55 4.88 33.36
C PRO A 259 4.36 5.40 32.53
N PRO A 260 3.20 5.70 33.12
CA PRO A 260 2.01 6.19 32.38
C PRO A 260 2.24 7.44 31.52
N SER A 261 3.25 8.25 31.84
CA SER A 261 3.63 9.45 31.09
C SER A 261 4.65 9.21 29.98
N ALA A 262 5.19 7.99 29.84
CA ALA A 262 6.23 7.68 28.86
C ALA A 262 5.67 7.75 27.43
N ALA A 263 6.36 8.50 26.54
CA ALA A 263 6.00 8.58 25.13
C ALA A 263 6.04 7.21 24.44
N SER A 264 6.88 6.30 24.94
CA SER A 264 6.93 4.91 24.48
C SER A 264 5.60 4.18 24.62
N ARG A 265 4.76 4.46 25.62
CA ARG A 265 3.43 3.81 25.76
C ARG A 265 2.51 4.16 24.60
N THR A 266 2.44 5.44 24.25
CA THR A 266 1.67 5.91 23.09
C THR A 266 2.16 5.28 21.78
N LEU A 267 3.47 5.02 21.64
CA LEU A 267 4.03 4.38 20.45
C LEU A 267 3.77 2.86 20.38
N LEU A 268 3.55 2.21 21.52
CA LEU A 268 3.29 0.78 21.61
C LEU A 268 1.80 0.43 21.58
N VAL A 269 0.91 1.38 21.86
CA VAL A 269 -0.55 1.14 22.00
C VAL A 269 -1.13 0.40 20.80
N ASP A 270 -0.69 0.73 19.58
CA ASP A 270 -1.22 0.11 18.38
C ASP A 270 -0.89 -1.38 18.24
N ALA A 271 0.23 -1.82 18.84
CA ALA A 271 0.69 -3.20 18.83
C ALA A 271 0.11 -4.03 19.98
N VAL A 272 -0.42 -3.39 21.03
CA VAL A 272 -1.11 -4.06 22.15
C VAL A 272 -2.62 -3.81 22.17
N PHE A 273 -3.16 -3.14 21.14
CA PHE A 273 -4.57 -2.74 21.04
C PHE A 273 -5.52 -3.91 21.31
N ASP A 274 -5.33 -5.03 20.60
CA ASP A 274 -6.22 -6.19 20.71
C ASP A 274 -6.12 -6.89 22.08
N GLU A 275 -4.93 -6.87 22.69
CA GLU A 275 -4.73 -7.40 24.05
C GLU A 275 -5.46 -6.53 25.10
N LEU A 276 -5.41 -5.20 24.95
CA LEU A 276 -6.11 -4.27 25.84
C LEU A 276 -7.63 -4.41 25.73
N ILE A 277 -8.16 -4.58 24.52
CA ILE A 277 -9.58 -4.87 24.29
C ILE A 277 -9.97 -6.19 24.94
N ARG A 278 -9.23 -7.28 24.68
CA ARG A 278 -9.52 -8.59 25.28
C ARG A 278 -9.46 -8.59 26.81
N ALA A 279 -8.58 -7.77 27.39
CA ALA A 279 -8.47 -7.60 28.83
C ALA A 279 -9.53 -6.64 29.43
N GLY A 280 -10.40 -6.04 28.62
CA GLY A 280 -11.39 -5.04 29.08
C GLY A 280 -10.76 -3.74 29.59
N ARG A 281 -9.50 -3.44 29.23
CA ARG A 281 -8.75 -2.28 29.71
C ARG A 281 -9.02 -1.03 28.86
N TYR A 282 -10.29 -0.66 28.76
CA TYR A 282 -10.76 0.39 27.87
C TYR A 282 -10.22 1.78 28.23
N ALA A 283 -10.29 2.18 29.50
CA ALA A 283 -9.72 3.45 29.97
C ALA A 283 -8.22 3.60 29.63
N ASP A 284 -7.43 2.53 29.80
CA ASP A 284 -6.01 2.53 29.46
C ASP A 284 -5.80 2.67 27.94
N LEU A 285 -6.56 1.94 27.12
CA LEU A 285 -6.50 2.07 25.67
C LEU A 285 -6.82 3.51 25.23
N LEU A 286 -7.97 4.04 25.64
CA LEU A 286 -8.43 5.35 25.20
C LEU A 286 -7.54 6.50 25.68
N ARG A 287 -6.85 6.34 26.81
CA ARG A 287 -5.87 7.33 27.31
C ARG A 287 -4.68 7.45 26.36
N GLU A 288 -4.23 6.34 25.79
CA GLU A 288 -2.98 6.21 25.03
C GLU A 288 -3.17 6.47 23.53
N LEU A 289 -4.39 6.38 23.01
CA LEU A 289 -4.71 6.76 21.62
C LEU A 289 -4.67 8.29 21.47
N LYS A 290 -3.52 8.79 21.03
CA LYS A 290 -3.26 10.23 20.79
C LYS A 290 -3.37 10.60 19.30
N PRO A 291 -3.77 11.84 18.94
CA PRO A 291 -4.15 12.96 19.83
C PRO A 291 -5.45 12.71 20.61
N THR A 292 -6.42 12.07 19.97
CA THR A 292 -7.63 11.51 20.59
C THR A 292 -7.94 10.16 19.94
N PRO A 293 -8.76 9.28 20.56
CA PRO A 293 -9.16 8.02 19.95
C PRO A 293 -9.82 8.19 18.57
N VAL A 294 -10.63 9.24 18.43
CA VAL A 294 -11.31 9.56 17.17
C VAL A 294 -10.31 9.99 16.09
N GLU A 295 -9.40 10.91 16.40
CA GLU A 295 -8.40 11.38 15.43
C GLU A 295 -7.42 10.27 15.05
N HIS A 296 -7.04 9.43 16.01
CA HIS A 296 -6.20 8.27 15.76
C HIS A 296 -6.87 7.30 14.76
N TYR A 297 -8.16 7.00 14.94
CA TYR A 297 -8.91 6.18 13.98
C TYR A 297 -9.09 6.86 12.61
N ARG A 298 -9.38 8.17 12.58
CA ARG A 298 -9.47 8.94 11.32
C ARG A 298 -8.17 8.91 10.53
N GLN A 299 -7.03 8.99 11.20
CA GLN A 299 -5.72 8.85 10.56
C GLN A 299 -5.56 7.46 9.93
N GLN A 300 -6.00 6.40 10.60
CA GLN A 300 -5.96 5.04 10.04
C GLN A 300 -6.88 4.89 8.82
N VAL A 301 -8.09 5.47 8.86
CA VAL A 301 -9.01 5.52 7.71
C VAL A 301 -8.36 6.28 6.53
N GLN A 302 -7.75 7.43 6.79
CA GLN A 302 -7.07 8.21 5.76
C GLN A 302 -5.86 7.47 5.18
N MET A 303 -5.10 6.79 6.02
CA MET A 303 -4.01 5.90 5.59
C MET A 303 -4.55 4.76 4.73
N ALA A 304 -5.68 4.15 5.08
CA ALA A 304 -6.27 3.10 4.26
C ALA A 304 -6.70 3.62 2.88
N ARG A 305 -7.36 4.79 2.82
CA ARG A 305 -7.78 5.43 1.55
C ARG A 305 -6.62 5.75 0.62
N THR A 306 -5.53 6.25 1.18
CA THR A 306 -4.36 6.66 0.40
C THR A 306 -3.50 5.48 -0.06
N GLY A 307 -3.83 4.24 0.36
CA GLY A 307 -3.06 3.04 0.02
C GLY A 307 -1.93 2.75 1.00
N GLY A 308 -2.05 3.24 2.24
CA GLY A 308 -0.99 3.28 3.24
C GLY A 308 0.10 4.26 2.84
N GLY A 309 0.73 4.92 3.82
CA GLY A 309 1.99 5.59 3.58
C GLY A 309 2.98 4.65 2.86
N MET A 310 4.02 5.24 2.26
CA MET A 310 5.08 4.71 1.38
C MET A 310 5.73 3.33 1.73
N ALA A 311 5.29 2.63 2.79
CA ALA A 311 5.88 1.45 3.41
C ALA A 311 5.03 0.15 3.34
N CYS A 312 3.89 0.13 2.64
CA CYS A 312 3.18 -1.13 2.32
C CYS A 312 3.49 -1.56 0.88
N CYS A 313 4.73 -1.98 0.65
CA CYS A 313 5.20 -2.43 -0.67
C CYS A 313 5.15 -3.96 -0.83
N SER A 314 4.73 -4.74 0.19
CA SER A 314 4.62 -6.20 0.06
C SER A 314 3.39 -6.61 -0.74
N ILE A 315 3.55 -7.55 -1.67
CA ILE A 315 2.43 -8.14 -2.44
C ILE A 315 1.50 -9.00 -1.55
N HIS A 316 2.00 -9.43 -0.39
CA HIS A 316 1.28 -10.28 0.57
C HIS A 316 0.53 -9.46 1.62
N ALA A 317 0.69 -8.13 1.64
CA ALA A 317 -0.07 -7.29 2.54
C ALA A 317 -1.56 -7.42 2.17
N PRO A 318 -2.44 -7.88 3.07
CA PRO A 318 -3.85 -7.97 2.75
C PRO A 318 -4.36 -6.57 2.40
N ARG A 319 -4.92 -6.39 1.19
CA ARG A 319 -5.77 -5.25 0.79
C ARG A 319 -6.87 -5.69 -0.18
N GLY A 320 -8.09 -5.20 0.10
CA GLY A 320 -9.38 -5.71 -0.36
C GLY A 320 -10.38 -5.76 0.82
N PRO A 321 -11.58 -6.37 0.68
CA PRO A 321 -12.56 -6.52 1.76
C PRO A 321 -11.98 -7.11 3.05
N ALA A 322 -10.90 -7.90 2.97
CA ALA A 322 -10.19 -8.44 4.14
C ALA A 322 -9.38 -7.40 4.94
N ALA A 323 -8.84 -6.35 4.29
CA ALA A 323 -8.14 -5.26 4.97
C ALA A 323 -9.09 -4.15 5.43
N ALA A 324 -10.17 -3.94 4.66
CA ALA A 324 -11.32 -3.21 5.17
C ALA A 324 -11.90 -3.93 6.40
N GLY A 325 -11.99 -5.26 6.38
CA GLY A 325 -12.28 -6.10 7.54
C GLY A 325 -11.43 -5.71 8.75
N GLY A 326 -10.09 -5.78 8.63
CA GLY A 326 -9.21 -5.40 9.75
C GLY A 326 -9.35 -3.94 10.25
N LEU A 327 -9.66 -2.98 9.36
CA LEU A 327 -9.91 -1.59 9.78
C LEU A 327 -11.29 -1.43 10.45
N MET A 328 -12.32 -2.04 9.89
CA MET A 328 -13.68 -1.99 10.43
C MET A 328 -13.78 -2.78 11.74
N ASP A 329 -13.07 -3.91 11.87
CA ASP A 329 -12.90 -4.68 13.10
C ASP A 329 -12.24 -3.80 14.18
N ARG A 330 -11.20 -3.05 13.81
CA ARG A 330 -10.56 -2.08 14.71
C ARG A 330 -11.50 -0.95 15.11
N GLY A 331 -12.32 -0.46 14.17
CA GLY A 331 -13.37 0.52 14.45
C GLY A 331 -14.43 -0.01 15.42
N ALA A 332 -14.89 -1.24 15.23
CA ALA A 332 -15.85 -1.89 16.11
C ALA A 332 -15.29 -2.18 17.51
N ALA A 333 -14.03 -2.61 17.61
CA ALA A 333 -13.34 -2.77 18.88
C ALA A 333 -13.11 -1.42 19.60
N LEU A 334 -12.83 -0.35 18.85
CA LEU A 334 -12.77 1.00 19.42
C LEU A 334 -14.15 1.46 19.91
N LEU A 335 -15.23 1.14 19.19
CA LEU A 335 -16.60 1.43 19.62
C LEU A 335 -16.97 0.70 20.90
N GLU A 336 -16.54 -0.54 21.06
CA GLU A 336 -16.70 -1.30 22.30
C GLU A 336 -16.04 -0.58 23.49
N ALA A 337 -14.80 -0.11 23.32
CA ALA A 337 -14.11 0.66 24.35
C ALA A 337 -14.81 2.00 24.66
N LEU A 338 -15.24 2.74 23.64
CA LEU A 338 -15.93 4.02 23.80
C LEU A 338 -17.31 3.86 24.45
N ALA A 339 -18.03 2.78 24.13
CA ALA A 339 -19.31 2.44 24.73
C ALA A 339 -19.18 2.07 26.22
N ALA A 340 -18.17 1.26 26.57
CA ALA A 340 -17.91 0.87 27.95
C ALA A 340 -17.55 2.09 28.84
N GLU A 341 -16.85 3.07 28.28
CA GLU A 341 -16.48 4.32 28.96
C GLU A 341 -17.53 5.44 28.77
N ASN A 342 -18.70 5.13 28.23
CA ASN A 342 -19.84 6.05 28.00
C ASN A 342 -19.49 7.32 27.19
N ARG A 343 -18.58 7.21 26.21
CA ARG A 343 -18.14 8.30 25.33
C ARG A 343 -18.92 8.33 24.02
N ARG A 344 -20.23 8.60 24.10
CA ARG A 344 -21.17 8.48 22.97
C ARG A 344 -20.83 9.39 21.77
N ASP A 345 -20.40 10.63 22.02
CA ASP A 345 -20.08 11.57 20.92
C ASP A 345 -18.86 11.13 20.12
N ASP A 346 -17.83 10.60 20.82
CA ASP A 346 -16.66 10.01 20.15
C ASP A 346 -17.05 8.75 19.37
N ALA A 347 -17.95 7.92 19.92
CA ALA A 347 -18.45 6.74 19.23
C ALA A 347 -19.19 7.11 17.94
N ARG A 348 -20.04 8.13 17.96
CA ARG A 348 -20.69 8.69 16.75
C ARG A 348 -19.66 9.15 15.72
N ALA A 349 -18.62 9.84 16.16
CA ALA A 349 -17.56 10.29 15.27
C ALA A 349 -16.77 9.14 14.63
N VAL A 350 -16.52 8.05 15.37
CA VAL A 350 -15.92 6.82 14.84
C VAL A 350 -16.84 6.11 13.84
N ILE A 351 -18.14 6.00 14.14
CA ILE A 351 -19.16 5.44 13.24
C ILE A 351 -19.18 6.22 11.92
N ALA A 352 -19.30 7.55 11.98
CA ALA A 352 -19.31 8.40 10.78
C ALA A 352 -18.02 8.23 9.96
N SER A 353 -16.86 8.15 10.63
CA SER A 353 -15.58 7.93 9.96
C SER A 353 -15.52 6.55 9.28
N ALA A 354 -15.99 5.49 9.94
CA ALA A 354 -16.03 4.14 9.39
C ALA A 354 -16.98 4.04 8.18
N LEU A 355 -18.21 4.53 8.31
CA LEU A 355 -19.19 4.50 7.22
C LEU A 355 -18.80 5.41 6.05
N SER A 356 -18.06 6.49 6.29
CA SER A 356 -17.49 7.28 5.18
C SER A 356 -16.44 6.51 4.37
N PHE A 357 -15.80 5.50 4.97
CA PHE A 357 -14.84 4.64 4.28
C PHE A 357 -15.54 3.51 3.55
N GLU A 358 -16.42 2.80 4.24
CA GLU A 358 -17.21 1.70 3.68
C GLU A 358 -18.56 1.61 4.37
N ASP A 359 -19.64 1.70 3.58
CA ASP A 359 -21.02 1.61 4.06
C ASP A 359 -21.74 0.46 3.38
N ASN A 360 -21.86 -0.66 4.10
CA ASN A 360 -22.65 -1.82 3.69
C ASN A 360 -23.26 -2.52 4.92
N PRO A 361 -24.23 -3.43 4.72
CA PRO A 361 -24.90 -4.12 5.82
C PRO A 361 -23.96 -4.87 6.77
N GLN A 362 -22.88 -5.47 6.26
CA GLN A 362 -21.90 -6.20 7.05
C GLN A 362 -21.13 -5.26 7.99
N VAL A 363 -20.65 -4.13 7.48
CA VAL A 363 -19.94 -3.11 8.27
C VAL A 363 -20.88 -2.50 9.30
N ARG A 364 -22.11 -2.15 8.94
CA ARG A 364 -23.11 -1.63 9.89
C ARG A 364 -23.39 -2.62 11.02
N ALA A 365 -23.57 -3.90 10.70
CA ALA A 365 -23.76 -4.96 11.70
C ALA A 365 -22.55 -5.11 12.63
N LEU A 366 -21.33 -5.04 12.07
CA LEU A 366 -20.08 -5.12 12.82
C LEU A 366 -19.92 -3.94 13.81
N LEU A 367 -20.20 -2.71 13.37
CA LEU A 367 -20.13 -1.52 14.23
C LEU A 367 -21.18 -1.58 15.35
N ALA A 368 -22.42 -1.99 15.04
CA ALA A 368 -23.48 -2.19 16.03
C ALA A 368 -23.13 -3.30 17.04
N ALA A 369 -22.46 -4.37 16.61
CA ALA A 369 -21.95 -5.39 17.52
C ALA A 369 -20.91 -4.83 18.49
N GLY A 370 -20.06 -3.90 18.05
CA GLY A 370 -19.11 -3.18 18.91
C GLY A 370 -19.81 -2.42 20.04
N THR A 371 -20.86 -1.64 19.73
CA THR A 371 -21.59 -0.89 20.76
C THR A 371 -22.29 -1.82 21.76
N LYS A 372 -22.82 -2.96 21.30
CA LYS A 372 -23.43 -3.99 22.15
C LYS A 372 -22.42 -4.63 23.11
N ARG A 373 -21.22 -4.99 22.63
CA ARG A 373 -20.16 -5.54 23.49
C ARG A 373 -19.70 -4.56 24.56
N GLY A 374 -19.67 -3.27 24.25
CA GLY A 374 -19.40 -2.20 25.22
C GLY A 374 -20.56 -1.86 26.16
N GLY A 375 -21.65 -2.64 26.16
CA GLY A 375 -22.78 -2.46 27.08
C GLY A 375 -23.80 -1.38 26.67
N GLN A 376 -23.73 -0.88 25.42
CA GLN A 376 -24.61 0.17 24.91
C GLN A 376 -25.40 -0.30 23.66
N PRO A 377 -26.38 -1.23 23.82
CA PRO A 377 -27.12 -1.78 22.69
C PRO A 377 -27.92 -0.72 21.92
N ASP A 378 -28.47 0.30 22.60
CA ASP A 378 -29.29 1.35 21.99
C ASP A 378 -28.52 2.25 21.02
N TRP A 379 -27.18 2.25 21.09
CA TRP A 379 -26.35 3.04 20.18
C TRP A 379 -26.32 2.46 18.76
N GLU A 380 -26.87 1.25 18.53
CA GLU A 380 -27.08 0.75 17.17
C GLU A 380 -27.97 1.68 16.33
N GLN A 381 -28.83 2.48 16.99
CA GLN A 381 -29.62 3.51 16.33
C GLN A 381 -28.74 4.63 15.75
N ASP A 382 -27.62 4.96 16.41
CA ASP A 382 -26.67 5.94 15.88
C ASP A 382 -25.97 5.37 14.62
N VAL A 383 -25.68 4.07 14.59
CA VAL A 383 -25.19 3.37 13.38
C VAL A 383 -26.24 3.38 12.27
N ALA A 384 -27.52 3.20 12.60
CA ALA A 384 -28.61 3.22 11.62
C ALA A 384 -28.91 4.62 11.06
N ARG A 385 -28.79 5.66 11.88
CA ARG A 385 -29.07 7.06 11.52
C ARG A 385 -27.95 7.68 10.66
N GLU A 386 -26.70 7.31 10.91
CA GLU A 386 -25.56 7.78 10.13
C GLU A 386 -25.62 7.28 8.67
N GLY A 387 -25.50 8.19 7.71
CA GLY A 387 -25.61 7.93 6.27
C GLY A 387 -27.00 8.12 5.64
N GLY A 388 -28.02 8.53 6.42
CA GLY A 388 -29.35 8.90 5.89
C GLY A 388 -29.44 10.26 5.19
N ALA A 389 -28.36 11.05 5.20
CA ALA A 389 -28.30 12.33 4.50
C ALA A 389 -27.93 12.11 3.02
N LYS A 390 -28.93 12.30 2.14
CA LYS A 390 -28.79 12.42 0.67
C LYS A 390 -27.47 13.10 0.28
N LYS A 391 -26.68 12.48 -0.61
CA LYS A 391 -25.64 13.19 -1.37
C LYS A 391 -26.28 14.43 -2.03
N PRO A 392 -25.81 15.66 -1.79
CA PRO A 392 -26.22 16.79 -2.59
C PRO A 392 -25.48 16.69 -3.92
N GLY A 393 -26.20 16.44 -5.01
CA GLY A 393 -25.64 16.35 -6.36
C GLY A 393 -26.00 15.06 -7.10
N ALA A 394 -27.29 14.80 -7.26
CA ALA A 394 -27.80 14.10 -8.42
C ALA A 394 -28.94 14.97 -8.94
N GLU A 395 -28.66 15.81 -9.93
CA GLU A 395 -29.69 16.44 -10.74
C GLU A 395 -30.62 15.34 -11.24
N GLU A 396 -31.91 15.46 -10.92
CA GLU A 396 -32.96 14.69 -11.58
C GLU A 396 -32.91 15.02 -13.06
N GLN A 397 -32.40 14.09 -13.87
CA GLN A 397 -32.72 14.08 -15.29
C GLN A 397 -34.23 13.81 -15.42
N PRO A 398 -35.00 14.68 -16.09
CA PRO A 398 -36.40 14.38 -16.35
C PRO A 398 -36.47 13.19 -17.33
N GLY A 399 -37.15 12.13 -16.90
CA GLY A 399 -37.37 10.93 -17.70
C GLY A 399 -38.13 11.22 -19.00
N PRO A 400 -38.01 10.35 -20.02
CA PRO A 400 -38.58 10.59 -21.34
C PRO A 400 -40.11 10.56 -21.27
N ALA A 401 -40.72 11.59 -21.85
CA ALA A 401 -42.16 11.72 -21.99
C ALA A 401 -42.76 10.50 -22.70
N GLN A 402 -43.72 9.86 -22.06
CA GLN A 402 -44.56 8.83 -22.67
C GLN A 402 -45.46 9.48 -23.74
N ALA A 403 -45.38 8.98 -24.97
CA ALA A 403 -46.32 9.31 -26.03
C ALA A 403 -47.70 8.73 -25.70
N PRO A 404 -48.80 9.47 -25.89
CA PRO A 404 -50.13 8.94 -25.69
C PRO A 404 -50.54 8.05 -26.87
N GLY A 405 -50.93 6.82 -26.56
CA GLY A 405 -51.47 5.85 -27.51
C GLY A 405 -52.78 6.33 -28.12
N GLY A 406 -52.89 6.17 -29.43
CA GLY A 406 -54.15 6.33 -30.16
C GLY A 406 -55.06 5.12 -29.99
N ALA A 407 -56.36 5.37 -29.87
CA ALA A 407 -57.43 4.82 -30.72
C ALA A 407 -58.81 4.93 -30.04
N LYS A 408 -59.73 5.63 -30.71
CA LYS A 408 -61.17 5.34 -30.94
C LYS A 408 -61.77 6.59 -31.62
N GLN A 409 -62.10 6.54 -32.93
CA GLN A 409 -63.42 6.19 -33.50
C GLN A 409 -64.59 6.89 -32.79
N ALA A 410 -65.60 7.49 -33.40
CA ALA A 410 -66.02 7.89 -34.76
C ALA A 410 -67.33 8.71 -34.55
N GLU A 411 -67.96 9.21 -35.63
CA GLU A 411 -69.25 9.96 -35.69
C GLU A 411 -69.13 11.48 -35.43
N GLY A 412 -69.66 12.40 -36.22
CA GLY A 412 -70.50 12.38 -37.43
C GLY A 412 -70.51 13.79 -38.06
N ALA A 413 -70.84 13.85 -39.35
CA ALA A 413 -70.83 15.03 -40.25
C ALA A 413 -72.03 16.00 -40.02
N PRO A 414 -72.40 16.94 -40.94
CA PRO A 414 -71.66 17.86 -41.85
C PRO A 414 -72.19 19.33 -41.83
N GLY A 415 -71.54 20.23 -42.60
CA GLY A 415 -72.10 21.50 -43.13
C GLY A 415 -71.78 22.75 -42.28
N GLU A 416 -71.37 23.91 -42.79
CA GLU A 416 -71.34 24.50 -44.14
C GLU A 416 -70.01 25.23 -44.41
#